data_AF-A0A2V7N9F1-F1
#
_entry.id   AF-A0A2V7N9F1-F1
#
_cell.length_a   1.000
_cell.length_b   1.000
_cell.length_c   1.000
_cell.angle_alpha   90.00
_cell.angle_beta   90.00
_cell.angle_gamma   90.00
#
_symmetry.space_group_name_H-M   'P 1'
#
loop_
_entity.id
_entity.type
_entity.pdbx_description
1 polymer ?
#
loop_
_entity_poly.entity_id
_entity_poly.type
_entity_poly.pdbx_seq_one_letter_code
_entity_poly.pdbx_strand_id
1 'polypeptide(L)' 'MKLLAQVRAVLRTKRYSPRTEEAYVHWVERYVRFHGVRHPGELGEREVARFLSDLAVRRRVAASTQNQALSALLFL' A
#
# COMPACT_ATOMS: atom_id res chain seq x y z
N MET A 1 -1.29 8.98 -11.53
CA MET A 1 -2.65 8.46 -11.25
C MET A 1 -3.33 9.31 -10.20
N LYS A 2 -4.63 9.60 -10.35
CA LYS A 2 -5.42 10.44 -9.41
C LYS A 2 -5.34 9.94 -7.95
N LEU A 3 -5.37 8.62 -7.75
CA LEU A 3 -5.26 7.98 -6.44
C LEU A 3 -3.99 8.38 -5.65
N LEU A 4 -2.80 8.24 -6.24
CA LEU A 4 -1.55 8.49 -5.50
C LEU A 4 -1.42 9.96 -5.11
N ALA A 5 -1.96 10.87 -5.92
CA ALA A 5 -2.01 12.29 -5.58
C ALA A 5 -2.94 12.55 -4.38
N GLN A 6 -4.10 11.88 -4.33
CA GLN A 6 -5.02 11.96 -3.18
C GLN A 6 -4.37 11.40 -1.90
N VAL A 7 -3.71 10.24 -2.00
CA VAL A 7 -2.97 9.64 -0.87
C VAL A 7 -1.91 10.60 -0.33
N ARG A 8 -1.09 11.20 -1.21
CA ARG A 8 -0.09 12.22 -0.79
C ARG A 8 -0.74 13.42 -0.12
N ALA A 9 -1.83 13.94 -0.68
CA ALA A 9 -2.54 15.07 -0.09
C ALA A 9 -3.00 14.78 1.34
N VAL A 10 -3.65 13.63 1.57
CA VAL A 10 -4.11 13.23 2.92
C VAL A 10 -2.94 13.01 3.88
N LEU A 11 -1.84 12.39 3.43
CA LEU A 11 -0.63 12.17 4.25
C LEU A 11 -0.01 13.50 4.70
N ARG A 12 0.08 14.48 3.80
CA ARG A 12 0.59 15.83 4.10
C ARG A 12 -0.33 16.59 5.05
N THR A 13 -1.65 16.52 4.84
CA THR A 13 -2.63 17.12 5.76
C THR A 13 -2.51 16.54 7.16
N LYS A 14 -2.24 15.23 7.28
CA LYS A 14 -1.99 14.54 8.55
C LYS A 14 -0.57 14.72 9.08
N ARG A 15 0.27 15.52 8.41
CA ARG A 15 1.66 15.84 8.81
C ARG A 15 2.56 14.61 8.97
N TYR A 16 2.32 13.57 8.16
CA TYR A 16 3.26 12.46 8.08
C TYR A 16 4.60 12.93 7.53
N SER A 17 5.68 12.24 7.93
CA SER A 17 7.01 12.56 7.41
C SER A 17 7.10 12.30 5.90
N PRO A 18 7.96 13.01 5.15
CA PRO A 18 8.18 12.76 3.73
C PRO A 18 8.56 11.30 3.44
N ARG A 19 9.35 10.69 4.33
CA ARG A 19 9.73 9.27 4.25
C ARG A 19 8.53 8.34 4.36
N THR A 20 7.59 8.62 5.26
CA THR A 20 6.35 7.85 5.40
C THR A 20 5.47 8.04 4.18
N GLU A 21 5.40 9.27 3.65
CA GLU A 21 4.67 9.56 2.41
C GLU A 21 5.16 8.69 1.24
N GLU A 22 6.47 8.66 1.02
CA GLU A 22 7.09 7.85 -0.03
C GLU A 22 6.83 6.36 0.17
N ALA A 23 7.01 5.86 1.40
CA ALA A 23 6.78 4.45 1.72
C ALA A 23 5.32 4.04 1.46
N TYR A 24 4.36 4.87 1.87
CA TYR A 24 2.94 4.56 1.71
C TYR A 24 2.55 4.58 0.23
N VAL A 25 2.95 5.62 -0.51
CA VAL A 25 2.67 5.72 -1.95
C VAL A 25 3.27 4.53 -2.70
N HIS A 26 4.48 4.12 -2.34
CA HIS A 26 5.14 2.95 -2.94
C HIS A 26 4.34 1.66 -2.73
N TRP A 27 3.86 1.42 -1.50
CA TRP A 27 3.08 0.22 -1.20
C TRP A 27 1.70 0.22 -1.85
N VAL A 28 1.01 1.37 -1.85
CA VAL A 28 -0.29 1.53 -2.53
C VAL A 28 -0.14 1.29 -4.03
N GLU A 29 0.90 1.83 -4.66
CA GLU A 29 1.16 1.61 -6.09
C GLU A 29 1.42 0.12 -6.40
N ARG A 30 2.23 -0.56 -5.58
CA ARG A 30 2.50 -2.00 -5.74
C ARG A 30 1.26 -2.86 -5.56
N TYR A 31 0.42 -2.53 -4.58
CA TYR A 31 -0.84 -3.22 -4.32
C TYR A 31 -1.81 -3.11 -5.50
N VAL A 32 -2.02 -1.88 -6.01
CA VAL A 32 -2.89 -1.62 -7.16
C VAL A 32 -2.37 -2.35 -8.40
N ARG A 33 -1.06 -2.31 -8.66
CA ARG A 33 -0.46 -3.05 -9.79
C ARG A 33 -0.60 -4.56 -9.66
N PHE A 34 -0.43 -5.11 -8.45
CA PHE A 34 -0.58 -6.54 -8.19
C PHE A 34 -1.99 -7.05 -8.53
N HIS A 35 -3.01 -6.21 -8.33
CA HIS A 35 -4.40 -6.53 -8.64
C HIS A 35 -4.87 -6.02 -10.00
N GLY A 36 -3.96 -5.75 -10.94
CA GLY A 36 -4.31 -5.39 -12.31
C GLY A 36 -4.88 -3.96 -12.46
N VAL A 37 -4.40 -3.01 -11.64
CA VAL A 37 -4.78 -1.59 -11.71
C VAL A 37 -6.24 -1.31 -11.36
N ARG A 38 -6.83 -2.19 -10.54
CA ARG A 38 -8.16 -1.98 -9.95
C ARG A 38 -8.16 -0.91 -8.88
N HIS A 39 -9.26 -0.18 -8.74
CA HIS A 39 -9.37 0.85 -7.70
C HIS A 39 -9.35 0.20 -6.31
N PRO A 40 -8.58 0.69 -5.32
CA PRO A 40 -8.51 0.06 -3.99
C PRO A 40 -9.85 -0.08 -3.29
N GLY A 41 -10.79 0.83 -3.53
CA GLY A 41 -12.16 0.73 -2.99
C GLY A 41 -12.97 -0.49 -3.49
N GLU A 42 -12.48 -1.20 -4.51
CA GLU A 42 -13.05 -2.47 -4.99
C GLU A 42 -12.31 -3.71 -4.43
N LEU A 43 -11.25 -3.50 -3.66
CA LEU A 43 -10.37 -4.53 -3.15
C LEU A 43 -10.55 -4.63 -1.63
N GLY A 44 -10.95 -5.79 -1.15
CA GLY A 44 -11.25 -6.02 0.26
C GLY A 44 -10.13 -6.75 0.99
N GLU A 45 -10.49 -7.30 2.15
CA GLU A 45 -9.58 -8.05 3.02
C GLU A 45 -8.91 -9.24 2.30
N ARG A 46 -9.63 -9.92 1.40
CA ARG A 46 -9.10 -11.06 0.63
C ARG A 46 -7.96 -10.62 -0.28
N GLU A 47 -8.10 -9.48 -0.94
CA GLU A 47 -7.09 -8.91 -1.83
C GLU A 47 -5.87 -8.41 -1.05
N VAL A 48 -6.08 -7.84 0.14
CA VAL A 48 -5.01 -7.46 1.06
C VAL A 48 -4.23 -8.71 1.50
N ALA A 49 -4.92 -9.74 2.01
CA ALA A 49 -4.29 -10.99 2.43
C ALA A 49 -3.49 -11.63 1.30
N ARG A 50 -4.06 -11.72 0.09
CA ARG A 50 -3.38 -12.28 -1.08
C ARG A 50 -2.10 -11.53 -1.43
N PHE A 51 -2.12 -10.20 -1.37
CA PHE A 51 -0.93 -9.38 -1.64
C PHE A 51 0.14 -9.58 -0.56
N LEU A 52 -0.24 -9.55 0.73
CA LEU A 52 0.71 -9.76 1.82
C LEU A 52 1.30 -11.17 1.81
N SER A 53 0.52 -12.19 1.45
CA SER A 53 1.03 -13.56 1.26
C SER A 53 2.00 -13.65 0.09
N ASP A 54 1.75 -12.96 -1.03
CA ASP A 54 2.71 -12.91 -2.15
C ASP A 54 4.05 -12.28 -1.72
N LEU A 55 3.99 -11.19 -0.95
CA LEU A 55 5.19 -10.55 -0.41
C LEU A 55 6.00 -11.50 0.46
N ALA A 56 5.36 -12.26 1.35
CA ALA A 56 6.05 -13.19 2.24
C ALA A 56 6.57 -14.44 1.52
N VAL A 57 5.75 -15.07 0.68
CA VAL A 57 6.06 -16.39 0.10
C VAL A 57 6.91 -16.27 -1.17
N ARG A 58 6.48 -15.42 -2.11
CA ARG A 58 7.14 -15.30 -3.43
C ARG A 58 8.26 -14.29 -3.41
N ARG A 59 8.03 -13.13 -2.77
CA ARG A 59 9.04 -12.06 -2.69
C ARG A 59 9.97 -12.20 -1.49
N ARG A 60 9.66 -13.10 -0.54
CA ARG A 60 10.48 -13.41 0.65
C ARG A 60 10.92 -12.17 1.41
N VAL A 61 10.03 -11.18 1.52
CA VAL A 61 10.36 -9.95 2.25
C VAL A 61 10.40 -10.23 3.75
N ALA A 62 11.18 -9.43 4.48
CA ALA A 62 11.20 -9.49 5.94
C ALA A 62 9.83 -9.11 6.53
N ALA A 63 9.51 -9.64 7.73
CA ALA A 63 8.25 -9.34 8.42
C ALA A 63 8.04 -7.83 8.62
N SER A 64 9.10 -7.07 8.94
CA SER A 64 9.03 -5.61 9.10
C SER A 64 8.69 -4.88 7.78
N THR A 65 9.07 -5.45 6.64
CA THR A 65 8.69 -4.94 5.31
C THR A 65 7.23 -5.24 5.00
N GLN A 66 6.75 -6.44 5.34
CA GLN A 66 5.34 -6.79 5.21
C GLN A 66 4.45 -5.91 6.10
N ASN A 67 4.90 -5.60 7.33
CA ASN A 67 4.19 -4.72 8.25
C ASN A 67 4.07 -3.29 7.69
N GLN A 68 5.13 -2.75 7.07
CA GLN A 68 5.05 -1.45 6.39
C GLN A 68 4.04 -1.46 5.24
N ALA A 69 3.98 -2.54 4.47
CA ALA A 69 2.96 -2.70 3.44
C ALA A 69 1.55 -2.72 4.04
N LEU A 70 1.32 -3.52 5.08
CA LEU A 70 0.04 -3.59 5.77
C LEU A 70 -0.38 -2.21 6.33
N SER A 71 0.51 -1.48 6.99
CA SER A 71 0.20 -0.13 7.50
C SER A 71 -0.22 0.83 6.40
N ALA A 72 0.42 0.77 5.23
CA ALA A 72 0.05 1.59 4.08
C ALA A 72 -1.33 1.21 3.51
N LEU A 73 -1.72 -0.07 3.58
CA LEU A 73 -3.03 -0.53 3.11
C LEU A 73 -4.15 -0.23 4.09
N LEU A 74 -3.89 -0.29 5.40
CA LEU A 74 -4.85 0.13 6.43
C LEU A 74 -5.12 1.65 6.43
N PHE A 75 -4.28 2.43 5.76
CA PHE A 75 -4.45 3.87 5.60
C PHE A 75 -5.44 4.24 4.49
N LEU A 76 -5.63 3.38 3.49
CA LEU A 76 -6.56 3.59 2.37
C LEU A 76 -8.02 3.50 2.81
#